data_AF-A0A1I0VVT2-F1
#
_entry.id   AF-A0A1I0VVT2-F1
#
_cell.length_a   1.000
_cell.length_b   1.000
_cell.length_c   1.000
_cell.angle_alpha   90.00
_cell.angle_beta   90.00
_cell.angle_gamma   90.00
#
_symmetry.space_group_name_H-M   'P 1'
#
loop_
_entity.id
_entity.type
_entity.pdbx_description
1 polymer ?
#
loop_
_entity_poly.entity_id
_entity_poly.type
_entity_poly.pdbx_seq_one_letter_code
_entity_poly.pdbx_strand_id
1 'polypeptide(L)'
;MAKKKIDQNINQDKLSKGAYSLFDFTKKEKSFLIVICVLISIAGLITPYTYAAMWFGFALAAYSAIANDSIQTIGTFIASNHNKKWYWLWLFMGVIFVGTVTYSWFTFNGDVSYQRLSVPGLDKAPTSFVFLQLAAPIVLLIMTRLRMPVSTTFLLLNVFTYKAGTIVSVMFKSFVGYLLAFSIAIAVWFILERFVKNYLKGKPAPYWIYLQWITSGTLWAVWIMQDAANIAVFLPRQLNAVEFSVYAGFVFIGLGFLFYMKGDKIQGIVNEKSSVTDVRAATIVDFVYAIILFYFKLYSHVPMSTTWVFIGLLGGREIAIALGKHAKAEKRNAWLFRAFKMARNDVSKAFIGLVVSLILAFIINDGVRNEILDFF
;
A
#
# COMPACT_ATOMS: atom_id res chain seq x y z
N MET A 1 -22.30 -21.72 42.88
CA MET A 1 -21.65 -20.93 41.81
C MET A 1 -20.45 -20.20 42.37
N ALA A 2 -19.23 -20.63 42.05
CA ALA A 2 -18.02 -19.94 42.49
C ALA A 2 -17.73 -18.72 41.59
N LYS A 3 -17.71 -17.51 42.17
CA LYS A 3 -17.28 -16.28 41.50
C LYS A 3 -15.80 -16.40 41.10
N LYS A 4 -15.52 -16.38 39.80
CA LYS A 4 -14.17 -16.31 39.25
C LYS A 4 -13.54 -14.97 39.69
N LYS A 5 -12.53 -15.01 40.57
CA LYS A 5 -11.70 -13.84 40.90
C LYS A 5 -11.02 -13.38 39.61
N ILE A 6 -11.35 -12.16 39.18
CA ILE A 6 -10.61 -11.48 38.11
C ILE A 6 -9.22 -11.19 38.67
N ASP A 7 -8.20 -11.79 38.06
CA ASP A 7 -6.80 -11.62 38.43
C ASP A 7 -6.41 -10.16 38.16
N GLN A 8 -6.34 -9.34 39.22
CA GLN A 8 -5.98 -7.92 39.17
C GLN A 8 -4.47 -7.69 39.27
N ASN A 9 -3.66 -8.63 38.78
CA ASN A 9 -2.22 -8.44 38.67
C ASN A 9 -1.88 -7.51 37.48
N ILE A 10 -2.16 -6.21 37.66
CA ILE A 10 -1.66 -5.14 36.80
C ILE A 10 -0.15 -5.05 37.02
N ASN A 11 0.60 -5.69 36.13
CA ASN A 11 2.05 -5.80 36.20
C ASN A 11 2.71 -4.41 35.97
N GLN A 12 2.98 -3.69 37.06
CA GLN A 12 3.51 -2.31 37.06
C GLN A 12 4.82 -2.18 36.28
N ASP A 13 5.66 -3.21 36.24
CA ASP A 13 6.90 -3.21 35.45
C ASP A 13 6.67 -3.20 33.93
N LYS A 14 5.59 -3.85 33.47
CA LYS A 14 5.18 -3.80 32.05
C LYS A 14 4.57 -2.45 31.68
N LEU A 15 3.79 -1.85 32.58
CA LEU A 15 3.24 -0.50 32.41
C LEU A 15 4.33 0.56 32.41
N SER A 16 5.31 0.45 33.31
CA SER A 16 6.51 1.30 33.35
C SER A 16 7.30 1.21 32.05
N LYS A 17 7.63 0.01 31.58
CA LYS A 17 8.31 -0.18 30.28
C LYS A 17 7.50 0.34 29.10
N GLY A 18 6.18 0.15 29.10
CA GLY A 18 5.27 0.68 28.08
C GLY A 18 5.22 2.21 28.08
N ALA A 19 5.11 2.83 29.25
CA ALA A 19 5.11 4.28 29.43
C ALA A 19 6.46 4.91 29.05
N TYR A 20 7.58 4.30 29.45
CA TYR A 20 8.92 4.73 29.05
C TYR A 20 9.15 4.58 27.54
N SER A 21 8.68 3.49 26.92
CA SER A 21 8.74 3.28 25.46
C SER A 21 7.91 4.32 24.71
N LEU A 22 6.69 4.62 25.18
CA LEU A 22 5.84 5.68 24.64
C LEU A 22 6.47 7.07 24.80
N PHE A 23 7.07 7.34 25.95
CA PHE A 23 7.73 8.62 26.23
C PHE A 23 9.00 8.81 25.39
N ASP A 24 9.83 7.78 25.27
CA ASP A 24 11.04 7.81 24.44
C ASP A 24 10.69 7.90 22.94
N PHE A 25 9.63 7.21 22.50
CA PHE A 25 9.07 7.38 21.15
C PHE A 25 8.60 8.83 20.91
N THR A 26 7.82 9.39 21.85
CA THR A 26 7.30 10.76 21.77
C THR A 26 8.43 11.79 21.71
N LYS A 27 9.51 11.56 22.47
CA LYS A 27 10.68 12.45 22.50
C LYS A 27 11.49 12.37 21.21
N LYS A 28 11.70 11.17 20.65
CA LYS A 28 12.44 10.95 19.39
C LYS A 28 11.67 11.46 18.16
N GLU A 29 10.34 11.39 18.18
CA GLU A 29 9.49 11.75 17.04
C GLU A 29 8.71 13.07 17.24
N LYS A 30 9.17 13.95 18.15
CA LYS A 30 8.50 15.20 18.51
C LYS A 30 8.08 16.04 17.30
N SER A 31 9.00 16.26 16.34
CA SER A 31 8.71 17.05 15.13
C SER A 31 7.62 16.42 14.27
N PHE A 32 7.61 15.09 14.16
CA PHE A 32 6.57 14.37 13.42
C PHE A 32 5.21 14.48 14.10
N LEU A 33 5.17 14.29 15.43
CA LEU A 33 3.92 14.41 16.20
C LEU A 33 3.34 15.82 16.16
N ILE A 34 4.18 16.86 16.19
CA ILE A 34 3.73 18.25 16.01
C ILE A 34 3.08 18.44 14.64
N VAL A 35 3.71 17.94 13.56
CA VAL A 35 3.12 17.98 12.22
C VAL A 35 1.77 17.27 12.18
N ILE A 36 1.66 16.09 12.79
CA ILE A 36 0.39 15.35 12.86
C ILE A 36 -0.68 16.15 13.61
N CYS A 37 -0.36 16.76 14.75
CA CYS A 37 -1.30 17.60 15.48
C CYS A 37 -1.76 18.80 14.64
N VAL A 38 -0.85 19.46 13.93
CA VAL A 38 -1.18 20.58 13.03
C VAL A 38 -2.11 20.11 11.91
N LEU A 39 -1.81 18.96 11.28
CA LEU A 39 -2.65 18.39 10.23
C LEU A 39 -4.05 18.02 10.74
N ILE A 40 -4.16 17.48 11.95
CA ILE A 40 -5.44 17.17 12.60
C ILE A 40 -6.23 18.46 12.88
N SER A 41 -5.57 19.50 13.41
CA SER A 41 -6.21 20.79 13.66
C SER A 41 -6.72 21.41 12.35
N ILE A 42 -5.91 21.40 11.29
CA ILE A 42 -6.32 21.89 9.96
C ILE A 42 -7.51 21.06 9.45
N ALA A 43 -7.43 19.73 9.52
CA ALA A 43 -8.53 18.86 9.12
C ALA A 43 -9.84 19.23 9.83
N GLY A 44 -9.81 19.45 11.14
CA GLY A 44 -10.97 19.89 11.92
C GLY A 44 -11.54 21.24 11.45
N LEU A 45 -10.66 22.21 11.20
CA LEU A 45 -11.06 23.56 10.76
C LEU A 45 -11.64 23.59 9.34
N ILE A 46 -11.08 22.79 8.43
CA ILE A 46 -11.50 22.82 7.02
C ILE A 46 -12.64 21.86 6.70
N THR A 47 -12.97 20.92 7.59
CA THR A 47 -14.05 19.93 7.39
C THR A 47 -15.36 20.55 6.86
N PRO A 48 -15.83 21.72 7.38
CA PRO A 48 -17.05 22.35 6.88
C PRO A 48 -16.94 22.90 5.45
N TYR A 49 -15.73 23.13 4.94
CA TYR A 49 -15.46 23.72 3.64
C TYR A 49 -15.14 22.65 2.61
N THR A 50 -16.15 22.13 1.91
CA THR A 50 -16.05 20.97 1.02
C THR A 50 -14.88 21.04 0.03
N TYR A 51 -14.68 22.18 -0.66
CA TYR A 51 -13.61 22.31 -1.65
C TYR A 51 -12.20 22.29 -1.02
N ALA A 52 -12.03 22.93 0.14
CA ALA A 52 -10.76 22.91 0.87
C ALA A 52 -10.49 21.53 1.48
N ALA A 53 -11.50 20.91 2.09
CA ALA A 53 -11.45 19.54 2.61
C ALA A 53 -11.09 18.53 1.51
N MET A 54 -11.67 18.67 0.33
CA MET A 54 -11.40 17.83 -0.83
C MET A 54 -9.92 17.86 -1.23
N TRP A 55 -9.37 19.05 -1.51
CA TRP A 55 -7.99 19.18 -1.97
C TRP A 55 -6.97 18.87 -0.88
N PHE A 56 -7.29 19.19 0.38
CA PHE A 56 -6.46 18.81 1.52
C PHE A 56 -6.44 17.30 1.74
N GLY A 57 -7.61 16.65 1.71
CA GLY A 57 -7.75 15.20 1.80
C GLY A 57 -7.01 14.50 0.67
N PHE A 58 -7.17 14.98 -0.57
CA PHE A 58 -6.40 14.53 -1.73
C PHE A 58 -4.89 14.68 -1.51
N ALA A 59 -4.40 15.85 -1.10
CA ALA A 59 -2.97 16.10 -0.93
C ALA A 59 -2.35 15.14 0.11
N LEU A 60 -3.04 14.93 1.24
CA LEU A 60 -2.61 13.99 2.26
C LEU A 60 -2.71 12.54 1.80
N ALA A 61 -3.78 12.15 1.11
CA ALA A 61 -3.96 10.81 0.57
C ALA A 61 -2.89 10.50 -0.48
N ALA A 62 -2.64 11.43 -1.41
CA ALA A 62 -1.60 11.31 -2.42
C ALA A 62 -0.22 11.11 -1.80
N TYR A 63 0.18 11.97 -0.85
CA TYR A 63 1.48 11.82 -0.18
C TYR A 63 1.57 10.52 0.62
N SER A 64 0.55 10.18 1.41
CA SER A 64 0.56 9.01 2.29
C SER A 64 0.47 7.68 1.53
N ALA A 65 -0.41 7.57 0.54
CA ALA A 65 -0.58 6.36 -0.26
C ALA A 65 0.66 6.10 -1.13
N ILE A 66 1.19 7.12 -1.80
CA ILE A 66 2.43 6.98 -2.57
C ILE A 66 3.59 6.62 -1.64
N ALA A 67 3.74 7.26 -0.49
CA ALA A 67 4.80 6.89 0.45
C ALA A 67 4.66 5.46 0.98
N ASN A 68 3.44 5.00 1.27
CA ASN A 68 3.17 3.64 1.77
C ASN A 68 3.43 2.56 0.70
N ASP A 69 2.88 2.75 -0.49
CA ASP A 69 2.86 1.74 -1.54
C ASP A 69 4.08 1.83 -2.47
N SER A 70 4.82 2.96 -2.45
CA SER A 70 6.10 3.09 -3.18
C SER A 70 7.12 2.05 -2.75
N ILE A 71 7.07 1.53 -1.51
CA ILE A 71 7.92 0.41 -1.07
C ILE A 71 7.75 -0.81 -1.99
N GLN A 72 6.53 -1.05 -2.49
CA GLN A 72 6.15 -2.26 -3.22
C GLN A 72 6.33 -2.12 -4.73
N THR A 73 6.42 -0.89 -5.25
CA THR A 73 6.43 -0.61 -6.69
C THR A 73 7.68 0.14 -7.14
N ILE A 74 7.97 1.29 -6.52
CA ILE A 74 9.10 2.16 -6.87
C ILE A 74 10.36 1.77 -6.07
N GLY A 75 10.21 1.10 -4.93
CA GLY A 75 11.27 0.82 -3.96
C GLY A 75 12.38 -0.05 -4.54
N THR A 76 12.01 -1.13 -5.24
CA THR A 76 12.95 -2.02 -5.95
C THR A 76 13.69 -1.26 -7.06
N PHE A 77 13.02 -0.35 -7.77
CA PHE A 77 13.60 0.51 -8.79
C PHE A 77 14.60 1.52 -8.23
N ILE A 78 14.27 2.20 -7.13
CA ILE A 78 15.18 3.13 -6.45
C ILE A 78 16.41 2.38 -5.91
N ALA A 79 16.22 1.23 -5.26
CA ALA A 79 17.31 0.47 -4.66
C ALA A 79 18.31 -0.05 -5.72
N SER A 80 17.80 -0.61 -6.81
CA SER A 80 18.61 -1.12 -7.92
C SER A 80 19.30 -0.02 -8.73
N ASN A 81 18.78 1.21 -8.72
CA ASN A 81 19.32 2.35 -9.48
C ASN A 81 19.90 3.46 -8.58
N HIS A 82 20.30 3.17 -7.34
CA HIS A 82 20.84 4.17 -6.40
C HIS A 82 22.05 4.98 -6.93
N ASN A 83 22.80 4.41 -7.88
CA ASN A 83 23.94 5.06 -8.54
C ASN A 83 23.53 6.09 -9.61
N LYS A 84 22.26 6.12 -10.00
CA LYS A 84 21.72 7.05 -10.99
C LYS A 84 21.21 8.31 -10.29
N LYS A 85 21.29 9.44 -10.98
CA LYS A 85 20.79 10.72 -10.43
C LYS A 85 19.26 10.67 -10.31
N TRP A 86 18.75 11.16 -9.19
CA TRP A 86 17.33 11.07 -8.82
C TRP A 86 16.39 11.65 -9.88
N TYR A 87 16.78 12.73 -10.56
CA TYR A 87 15.92 13.39 -11.54
C TYR A 87 15.67 12.53 -12.79
N TRP A 88 16.59 11.64 -13.18
CA TRP A 88 16.35 10.69 -14.28
C TRP A 88 15.33 9.62 -13.88
N LEU A 89 15.45 9.12 -12.65
CA LEU A 89 14.53 8.13 -12.10
C LEU A 89 13.13 8.72 -11.92
N TRP A 90 13.07 9.96 -11.44
CA TRP A 90 11.85 10.73 -11.30
C TRP A 90 11.20 11.02 -12.66
N LEU A 91 11.95 11.52 -13.66
CA LEU A 91 11.37 11.79 -14.98
C LEU A 91 10.81 10.52 -15.61
N PHE A 92 11.50 9.39 -15.50
CA PHE A 92 11.01 8.11 -16.02
C PHE A 92 9.68 7.69 -15.39
N MET A 93 9.61 7.62 -14.05
CA MET A 93 8.38 7.22 -13.36
C MET A 93 7.27 8.28 -13.44
N GLY A 94 7.66 9.56 -13.48
CA GLY A 94 6.77 10.69 -13.57
C GLY A 94 6.09 10.79 -14.93
N VAL A 95 6.83 10.55 -16.03
CA VAL A 95 6.24 10.50 -17.38
C VAL A 95 5.27 9.34 -17.51
N ILE A 96 5.61 8.17 -16.97
CA ILE A 96 4.69 7.02 -16.92
C ILE A 96 3.44 7.38 -16.13
N PHE A 97 3.59 8.03 -14.97
CA PHE A 97 2.47 8.51 -14.17
C PHE A 97 1.56 9.44 -14.98
N VAL A 98 2.11 10.53 -15.52
CA VAL A 98 1.35 11.51 -16.30
C VAL A 98 0.68 10.85 -17.49
N GLY A 99 1.38 10.03 -18.27
CA GLY A 99 0.82 9.32 -19.40
C GLY A 99 -0.35 8.41 -19.01
N THR A 100 -0.21 7.67 -17.92
CA THR A 100 -1.24 6.74 -17.42
C THR A 100 -2.50 7.50 -16.97
N VAL A 101 -2.35 8.53 -16.13
CA VAL A 101 -3.53 9.30 -15.67
C VAL A 101 -4.17 10.14 -16.77
N THR A 102 -3.35 10.65 -17.71
CA THR A 102 -3.83 11.37 -18.90
C THR A 102 -4.66 10.45 -19.79
N TYR A 103 -4.20 9.22 -20.04
CA TYR A 103 -4.95 8.24 -20.80
C TYR A 103 -6.32 7.94 -20.16
N SER A 104 -6.36 7.76 -18.84
CA SER A 104 -7.62 7.59 -18.10
C SER A 104 -8.54 8.78 -18.30
N TRP A 105 -8.02 9.99 -18.07
CA TRP A 105 -8.79 11.23 -18.13
C TRP A 105 -9.42 11.46 -19.51
N PHE A 106 -8.67 11.22 -20.60
CA PHE A 106 -9.21 11.31 -21.96
C PHE A 106 -10.18 10.19 -22.30
N THR A 107 -9.87 8.94 -21.94
CA THR A 107 -10.67 7.77 -22.36
C THR A 107 -11.99 7.67 -21.58
N PHE A 108 -12.00 8.12 -20.33
CA PHE A 108 -13.13 7.96 -19.41
C PHE A 108 -13.79 9.29 -19.04
N ASN A 109 -13.79 10.26 -19.94
CA ASN A 109 -14.49 11.54 -19.81
C ASN A 109 -14.21 12.28 -18.49
N GLY A 110 -12.93 12.41 -18.14
CA GLY A 110 -12.49 13.15 -16.96
C GLY A 110 -12.13 12.28 -15.75
N ASP A 111 -12.31 10.96 -15.80
CA ASP A 111 -11.95 10.07 -14.69
C ASP A 111 -10.45 9.73 -14.67
N VAL A 112 -9.82 9.90 -13.51
CA VAL A 112 -8.39 9.54 -13.28
C VAL A 112 -8.23 8.21 -12.54
N SER A 113 -9.32 7.52 -12.23
CA SER A 113 -9.33 6.31 -11.41
C SER A 113 -9.44 5.02 -12.22
N TYR A 114 -9.40 5.07 -13.56
CA TYR A 114 -9.66 3.93 -14.44
C TYR A 114 -11.01 3.25 -14.14
N GLN A 115 -12.04 4.06 -13.87
CA GLN A 115 -13.40 3.64 -13.51
C GLN A 115 -13.50 2.79 -12.24
N ARG A 116 -12.44 2.74 -11.41
CA ARG A 116 -12.42 2.00 -10.15
C ARG A 116 -13.36 2.59 -9.12
N LEU A 117 -13.66 3.89 -9.23
CA LEU A 117 -14.65 4.57 -8.40
C LEU A 117 -16.08 4.47 -8.97
N SER A 118 -16.28 3.90 -10.17
CA SER A 118 -17.60 3.74 -10.79
C SER A 118 -18.40 2.53 -10.26
N VAL A 119 -17.99 1.98 -9.12
CA VAL A 119 -18.65 0.84 -8.46
C VAL A 119 -19.73 1.33 -7.49
N PRO A 120 -20.83 0.57 -7.29
CA PRO A 120 -21.85 0.95 -6.33
C PRO A 120 -21.24 1.26 -4.96
N GLY A 121 -21.61 2.36 -4.32
CA GLY A 121 -21.05 2.73 -3.01
C GLY A 121 -19.86 3.68 -3.07
N LEU A 122 -19.23 3.85 -4.25
CA LEU A 122 -18.16 4.82 -4.51
C LEU A 122 -18.47 5.72 -5.72
N ASP A 123 -19.51 5.39 -6.48
CA ASP A 123 -19.96 6.06 -7.71
C ASP A 123 -20.33 7.54 -7.50
N LYS A 124 -20.72 7.92 -6.28
CA LYS A 124 -21.06 9.30 -5.93
C LYS A 124 -19.89 10.02 -5.27
N ALA A 125 -19.60 11.23 -5.76
CA ALA A 125 -18.62 12.11 -5.12
C ALA A 125 -19.07 12.54 -3.71
N PRO A 126 -18.14 12.67 -2.74
CA PRO A 126 -18.46 13.26 -1.46
C PRO A 126 -19.02 14.67 -1.65
N THR A 127 -20.27 14.90 -1.24
CA THR A 127 -20.90 16.24 -1.25
C THR A 127 -20.53 17.05 0.00
N SER A 128 -20.18 16.36 1.07
CA SER A 128 -19.66 16.89 2.32
C SER A 128 -18.62 15.91 2.87
N PHE A 129 -17.72 16.43 3.69
CA PHE A 129 -16.70 15.62 4.36
C PHE A 129 -17.00 15.50 5.84
N VAL A 130 -16.78 14.32 6.39
CA VAL A 130 -16.71 14.10 7.83
C VAL A 130 -15.26 14.18 8.27
N PHE A 131 -14.99 14.74 9.44
CA PHE A 131 -13.62 14.86 9.97
C PHE A 131 -12.81 13.56 9.88
N LEU A 132 -13.45 12.41 10.17
CA LEU A 132 -12.80 11.10 10.10
C LEU A 132 -12.35 10.69 8.70
N GLN A 133 -13.01 11.18 7.64
CA GLN A 133 -12.57 10.98 6.25
C GLN A 133 -11.26 11.73 5.96
N LEU A 134 -11.08 12.93 6.51
CA LEU A 134 -9.83 13.69 6.44
C LEU A 134 -8.76 13.14 7.39
N ALA A 135 -9.17 12.51 8.49
CA ALA A 135 -8.26 11.87 9.43
C ALA A 135 -7.67 10.56 8.88
N ALA A 136 -8.36 9.83 7.99
CA ALA A 136 -7.89 8.55 7.45
C ALA A 136 -6.51 8.65 6.74
N PRO A 137 -6.24 9.63 5.85
CA PRO A 137 -4.91 9.88 5.31
C PRO A 137 -3.85 10.21 6.38
N ILE A 138 -4.23 10.92 7.45
CA ILE A 138 -3.32 11.24 8.56
C ILE A 138 -2.95 9.98 9.32
N VAL A 139 -3.92 9.11 9.60
CA VAL A 139 -3.68 7.79 10.20
C VAL A 139 -2.73 6.98 9.31
N LEU A 140 -2.91 7.02 7.99
CA LEU A 140 -2.00 6.35 7.07
C LEU A 140 -0.57 6.87 7.22
N LEU A 141 -0.36 8.18 7.32
CA LEU A 141 0.98 8.76 7.55
C LEU A 141 1.64 8.24 8.83
N ILE A 142 0.87 8.13 9.91
CA ILE A 142 1.36 7.55 11.18
C ILE A 142 1.77 6.09 10.96
N MET A 143 0.93 5.30 10.31
CA MET A 143 1.19 3.88 10.07
C MET A 143 2.40 3.66 9.15
N THR A 144 2.54 4.47 8.10
CA THR A 144 3.71 4.47 7.21
C THR A 144 4.97 4.83 7.99
N ARG A 145 4.91 5.81 8.92
CA ARG A 145 6.04 6.16 9.79
C ARG A 145 6.41 5.04 10.75
N LEU A 146 5.42 4.31 11.27
CA LEU A 146 5.61 3.12 12.12
C LEU A 146 6.03 1.87 11.35
N ARG A 147 6.22 1.97 10.02
CA ARG A 147 6.65 0.86 9.14
C ARG A 147 5.70 -0.34 9.20
N MET A 148 4.42 -0.09 9.45
CA MET A 148 3.38 -1.12 9.44
C MET A 148 2.78 -1.21 8.04
N PRO A 149 2.81 -2.39 7.38
CA PRO A 149 2.14 -2.55 6.09
C PRO A 149 0.63 -2.50 6.31
N VAL A 150 0.01 -1.39 5.92
CA VAL A 150 -1.44 -1.19 5.98
C VAL A 150 -1.97 -1.06 4.56
N SER A 151 -3.14 -1.67 4.32
CA SER A 151 -3.86 -1.53 3.06
C SER A 151 -4.40 -0.12 2.93
N THR A 152 -3.83 0.65 2.01
CA THR A 152 -4.30 1.99 1.62
C THR A 152 -5.73 1.94 1.10
N THR A 153 -6.04 0.95 0.27
CA THR A 153 -7.39 0.68 -0.24
C THR A 153 -8.42 0.53 0.87
N PHE A 154 -8.12 -0.26 1.91
CA PHE A 154 -9.09 -0.46 2.99
C PHE A 154 -9.23 0.78 3.87
N LEU A 155 -8.13 1.46 4.19
CA LEU A 155 -8.17 2.62 5.06
C LEU A 155 -8.84 3.83 4.39
N LEU A 156 -8.58 4.05 3.10
CA LEU A 156 -9.10 5.18 2.35
C LEU A 156 -10.45 4.88 1.71
N LEU A 157 -10.61 3.79 0.95
CA LEU A 157 -11.88 3.55 0.24
C LEU A 157 -13.02 3.13 1.15
N ASN A 158 -12.79 2.30 2.17
CA ASN A 158 -13.89 1.83 3.03
C ASN A 158 -14.57 3.00 3.77
N VAL A 159 -13.80 4.05 4.10
CA VAL A 159 -14.26 5.25 4.78
C VAL A 159 -15.17 6.12 3.90
N PHE A 160 -15.06 6.00 2.57
CA PHE A 160 -15.95 6.66 1.59
C PHE A 160 -17.04 5.75 1.05
N THR A 161 -17.01 4.45 1.39
CA THR A 161 -17.96 3.48 0.86
C THR A 161 -19.25 3.51 1.69
N TYR A 162 -20.39 3.78 1.03
CA TYR A 162 -21.70 3.80 1.70
C TYR A 162 -22.53 2.51 1.61
N LYS A 163 -22.01 1.49 0.93
CA LYS A 163 -22.63 0.17 0.84
C LYS A 163 -21.74 -0.89 1.46
N ALA A 164 -22.24 -1.64 2.42
CA ALA A 164 -21.49 -2.72 3.07
C ALA A 164 -21.09 -3.80 2.07
N GLY A 165 -21.96 -4.10 1.09
CA GLY A 165 -21.67 -5.07 0.02
C GLY A 165 -20.41 -4.74 -0.78
N THR A 166 -20.10 -3.46 -0.97
CA THR A 166 -18.90 -3.02 -1.68
C THR A 166 -17.65 -3.27 -0.85
N ILE A 167 -17.69 -3.00 0.46
CA ILE A 167 -16.60 -3.31 1.39
C ILE A 167 -16.30 -4.82 1.36
N VAL A 168 -17.34 -5.66 1.46
CA VAL A 168 -17.20 -7.13 1.39
C VAL A 168 -16.60 -7.55 0.04
N SER A 169 -17.01 -6.95 -1.06
CA SER A 169 -16.47 -7.28 -2.39
C SER A 169 -14.99 -6.93 -2.55
N VAL A 170 -14.55 -5.77 -2.02
CA VAL A 170 -13.15 -5.34 -2.02
C VAL A 170 -12.32 -6.25 -1.12
N MET A 171 -12.87 -6.63 0.05
CA MET A 171 -12.24 -7.58 0.97
C MET A 171 -12.05 -8.96 0.34
N PHE A 172 -13.12 -9.53 -0.21
CA PHE A 172 -13.08 -10.84 -0.84
C PHE A 172 -12.10 -10.88 -2.00
N LYS A 173 -12.12 -9.85 -2.87
CA LYS A 173 -11.15 -9.73 -3.96
C LYS A 173 -9.73 -9.65 -3.44
N SER A 174 -9.47 -8.81 -2.44
CA SER A 174 -8.12 -8.70 -1.85
C SER A 174 -7.62 -10.01 -1.26
N PHE A 175 -8.50 -10.81 -0.65
CA PHE A 175 -8.16 -12.14 -0.15
C PHE A 175 -7.87 -13.14 -1.27
N VAL A 176 -8.70 -13.17 -2.33
CA VAL A 176 -8.43 -13.99 -3.52
C VAL A 176 -7.12 -13.56 -4.19
N GLY A 177 -6.85 -12.25 -4.25
CA GLY A 177 -5.59 -11.69 -4.74
C GLY A 177 -4.39 -12.14 -3.92
N TYR A 178 -4.49 -12.14 -2.60
CA TYR A 178 -3.47 -12.70 -1.72
C TYR A 178 -3.20 -14.18 -2.03
N LEU A 179 -4.25 -15.03 -2.11
CA LEU A 179 -4.09 -16.46 -2.35
C LEU A 179 -3.46 -16.74 -3.72
N LEU A 180 -3.94 -16.05 -4.76
CA LEU A 180 -3.41 -16.19 -6.11
C LEU A 180 -1.94 -15.77 -6.17
N ALA A 181 -1.59 -14.61 -5.59
CA ALA A 181 -0.23 -14.12 -5.54
C ALA A 181 0.71 -15.07 -4.78
N PHE A 182 0.23 -15.58 -3.65
CA PHE A 182 0.97 -16.55 -2.84
C PHE A 182 1.26 -17.84 -3.62
N SER A 183 0.25 -18.41 -4.28
CA SER A 183 0.41 -19.64 -5.07
C SER A 183 1.31 -19.44 -6.31
N ILE A 184 1.13 -18.34 -7.05
CA ILE A 184 1.97 -18.01 -8.21
C ILE A 184 3.41 -17.77 -7.77
N ALA A 185 3.64 -17.02 -6.68
CA ALA A 185 4.98 -16.80 -6.16
C ALA A 185 5.64 -18.12 -5.77
N ILE A 186 4.91 -19.06 -5.15
CA ILE A 186 5.48 -20.38 -4.85
C ILE A 186 5.92 -21.08 -6.13
N ALA A 187 5.05 -21.15 -7.14
CA ALA A 187 5.35 -21.84 -8.40
C ALA A 187 6.55 -21.21 -9.11
N VAL A 188 6.57 -19.89 -9.27
CA VAL A 188 7.63 -19.17 -9.98
C VAL A 188 8.97 -19.32 -9.26
N TRP A 189 9.02 -19.10 -7.93
CA TRP A 189 10.28 -19.21 -7.20
C TRP A 189 10.78 -20.63 -7.08
N PHE A 190 9.89 -21.61 -6.93
CA PHE A 190 10.29 -23.01 -6.92
C PHE A 190 10.93 -23.42 -8.25
N ILE A 191 10.36 -22.99 -9.39
CA ILE A 191 10.95 -23.23 -10.71
C ILE A 191 12.30 -22.53 -10.84
N LEU A 192 12.39 -21.25 -10.44
CA LEU A 192 13.64 -20.49 -10.53
C LEU A 192 14.76 -21.11 -9.69
N GLU A 193 14.48 -21.51 -8.46
CA GLU A 193 15.49 -22.12 -7.59
C GLU A 193 15.93 -23.50 -8.09
N ARG A 194 14.99 -24.30 -8.60
CA ARG A 194 15.29 -25.67 -9.04
C ARG A 194 16.02 -25.71 -10.38
N PHE A 195 15.64 -24.86 -11.32
CA PHE A 195 16.12 -24.92 -12.70
C PHE A 195 17.15 -23.85 -13.05
N VAL A 196 17.23 -22.75 -12.30
CA VAL A 196 18.11 -21.60 -12.63
C VAL A 196 19.17 -21.39 -11.55
N LYS A 197 19.92 -22.46 -11.23
CA LYS A 197 20.97 -22.52 -10.17
C LYS A 197 22.08 -21.45 -10.27
N ASN A 198 22.19 -20.72 -11.38
CA ASN A 198 23.28 -19.77 -11.66
C ASN A 198 22.80 -18.33 -11.97
N TYR A 199 21.50 -18.02 -11.89
CA TYR A 199 20.99 -16.72 -12.36
C TYR A 199 21.51 -15.52 -11.57
N LEU A 200 21.91 -15.70 -10.32
CA LEU A 200 22.51 -14.66 -9.45
C LEU A 200 24.05 -14.68 -9.43
N LYS A 201 24.71 -15.60 -10.12
CA LYS A 201 26.18 -15.67 -10.14
C LYS A 201 26.74 -14.77 -11.24
N GLY A 202 27.81 -14.05 -10.94
CA GLY A 202 28.48 -13.14 -11.88
C GLY A 202 27.88 -11.73 -11.96
N LYS A 203 28.56 -10.86 -12.72
CA LYS A 203 28.10 -9.49 -12.97
C LYS A 203 26.86 -9.54 -13.89
N PRO A 204 25.76 -8.83 -13.55
CA PRO A 204 24.58 -8.78 -14.40
C PRO A 204 24.95 -8.13 -15.73
N ALA A 205 24.51 -8.74 -16.83
CA ALA A 205 24.68 -8.19 -18.16
C ALA A 205 23.91 -6.85 -18.30
N PRO A 206 24.40 -5.90 -19.12
CA PRO A 206 23.85 -4.55 -19.19
C PRO A 206 22.38 -4.49 -19.65
N TYR A 207 21.90 -5.50 -20.39
CA TYR A 207 20.49 -5.56 -20.81
C TYR A 207 19.50 -5.72 -19.64
N TRP A 208 19.94 -6.24 -18.49
CA TRP A 208 19.09 -6.37 -17.30
C TRP A 208 18.65 -5.03 -16.75
N ILE A 209 19.42 -3.97 -16.98
CA ILE A 209 19.02 -2.61 -16.60
C ILE A 209 17.78 -2.19 -17.40
N TYR A 210 17.80 -2.36 -18.73
CA TYR A 210 16.64 -2.01 -19.56
C TYR A 210 15.42 -2.87 -19.25
N LEU A 211 15.61 -4.18 -19.06
CA LEU A 211 14.52 -5.08 -18.66
C LEU A 211 13.90 -4.64 -17.34
N GLN A 212 14.73 -4.34 -16.34
CA GLN A 212 14.26 -3.86 -15.04
C GLN A 212 13.48 -2.55 -15.16
N TRP A 213 13.96 -1.60 -15.96
CA TRP A 213 13.25 -0.33 -16.17
C TRP A 213 11.88 -0.55 -16.82
N ILE A 214 11.80 -1.41 -17.84
CA ILE A 214 10.55 -1.75 -18.50
C ILE A 214 9.59 -2.45 -17.51
N THR A 215 10.08 -3.43 -16.74
CA THR A 215 9.22 -4.16 -15.78
C THR A 215 8.75 -3.25 -14.66
N SER A 216 9.64 -2.43 -14.07
CA SER A 216 9.26 -1.53 -12.98
C SER A 216 8.35 -0.40 -13.48
N GLY A 217 8.58 0.11 -14.68
CA GLY A 217 7.68 1.07 -15.32
C GLY A 217 6.30 0.48 -15.61
N THR A 218 6.24 -0.78 -16.04
CA THR A 218 4.97 -1.51 -16.25
C THR A 218 4.25 -1.74 -14.93
N LEU A 219 4.96 -2.21 -13.90
CA LEU A 219 4.40 -2.37 -12.56
C LEU A 219 3.84 -1.06 -12.03
N TRP A 220 4.58 0.05 -12.22
CA TRP A 220 4.14 1.37 -11.80
C TRP A 220 2.87 1.81 -12.52
N ALA A 221 2.80 1.66 -13.85
CA ALA A 221 1.60 1.97 -14.63
C ALA A 221 0.39 1.14 -14.17
N VAL A 222 0.55 -0.17 -14.00
CA VAL A 222 -0.54 -1.05 -13.54
C VAL A 222 -0.96 -0.74 -12.11
N TRP A 223 -0.03 -0.39 -11.24
CA TRP A 223 -0.34 0.06 -9.88
C TRP A 223 -1.17 1.34 -9.90
N ILE A 224 -0.80 2.34 -10.71
CA ILE A 224 -1.57 3.58 -10.88
C ILE A 224 -3.00 3.26 -11.34
N MET A 225 -3.16 2.36 -12.31
CA MET A 225 -4.49 1.93 -12.79
C MET A 225 -5.38 1.31 -11.71
N GLN A 226 -4.78 0.78 -10.64
CA GLN A 226 -5.51 0.10 -9.57
C GLN A 226 -5.74 1.01 -8.35
N ASP A 227 -4.69 1.71 -7.91
CA ASP A 227 -4.66 2.44 -6.64
C ASP A 227 -4.78 3.97 -6.79
N ALA A 228 -4.78 4.53 -8.01
CA ALA A 228 -5.14 5.94 -8.22
C ALA A 228 -6.53 6.26 -7.64
N ALA A 229 -7.41 5.26 -7.58
CA ALA A 229 -8.71 5.35 -6.92
C ALA A 229 -8.62 5.77 -5.45
N ASN A 230 -7.61 5.28 -4.70
CA ASN A 230 -7.47 5.56 -3.27
C ASN A 230 -7.20 7.04 -3.00
N ILE A 231 -6.53 7.73 -3.93
CA ILE A 231 -6.21 9.16 -3.81
C ILE A 231 -7.29 10.00 -4.50
N ALA A 232 -7.86 9.51 -5.60
CA ALA A 232 -8.93 10.19 -6.34
C ALA A 232 -10.30 10.13 -5.67
N VAL A 233 -10.51 9.27 -4.66
CA VAL A 233 -11.79 9.11 -3.96
C VAL A 233 -12.32 10.42 -3.35
N PHE A 234 -11.39 11.31 -2.95
CA PHE A 234 -11.70 12.64 -2.44
C PHE A 234 -12.22 13.59 -3.52
N LEU A 235 -11.84 13.38 -4.78
CA LEU A 235 -12.09 14.29 -5.88
C LEU A 235 -13.42 14.02 -6.61
N PRO A 236 -13.89 14.96 -7.46
CA PRO A 236 -15.02 14.72 -8.35
C PRO A 236 -14.71 13.54 -9.30
N ARG A 237 -15.75 12.81 -9.70
CA ARG A 237 -15.59 11.61 -10.58
C ARG A 237 -15.18 11.99 -12.00
N GLN A 238 -15.37 13.25 -12.36
CA GLN A 238 -14.95 13.84 -13.62
C GLN A 238 -14.20 15.12 -13.28
N LEU A 239 -12.90 15.13 -13.55
CA LEU A 239 -12.06 16.32 -13.36
C LEU A 239 -12.13 17.19 -14.61
N ASN A 240 -12.30 18.50 -14.43
CA ASN A 240 -12.04 19.44 -15.51
C ASN A 240 -10.52 19.55 -15.78
N ALA A 241 -10.13 20.27 -16.84
CA ALA A 241 -8.73 20.38 -17.23
C ALA A 241 -7.83 21.04 -16.15
N VAL A 242 -8.37 21.97 -15.37
CA VAL A 242 -7.64 22.65 -14.29
C VAL A 242 -7.44 21.70 -13.11
N GLU A 243 -8.51 21.03 -12.67
CA GLU A 243 -8.46 20.04 -11.59
C GLU A 243 -7.53 18.87 -11.95
N PHE A 244 -7.58 18.40 -13.20
CA PHE A 244 -6.65 17.39 -13.71
C PHE A 244 -5.20 17.88 -13.67
N SER A 245 -4.94 19.11 -14.10
CA SER A 245 -3.59 19.69 -14.08
C SER A 245 -3.04 19.82 -12.65
N VAL A 246 -3.89 20.21 -11.69
CA VAL A 246 -3.53 20.26 -10.26
C VAL A 246 -3.29 18.87 -9.71
N TYR A 247 -4.17 17.90 -10.00
CA TYR A 247 -4.03 16.49 -9.59
C TYR A 247 -2.70 15.89 -10.09
N ALA A 248 -2.46 15.99 -11.40
CA ALA A 248 -1.29 15.41 -12.05
C ALA A 248 -0.01 16.14 -11.62
N GLY A 249 -0.04 17.47 -11.57
CA GLY A 249 1.09 18.30 -11.15
C GLY A 249 1.49 18.03 -9.69
N PHE A 250 0.52 17.96 -8.78
CA PHE A 250 0.77 17.69 -7.36
C PHE A 250 1.45 16.33 -7.17
N VAL A 251 0.91 15.26 -7.78
CA VAL A 251 1.49 13.92 -7.67
C VAL A 251 2.86 13.84 -8.35
N PHE A 252 3.03 14.45 -9.53
CA PHE A 252 4.31 14.48 -10.25
C PHE A 252 5.42 15.17 -9.45
N ILE A 253 5.12 16.32 -8.82
CA ILE A 253 6.06 17.02 -7.93
C ILE A 253 6.31 16.18 -6.66
N GLY A 254 5.28 15.57 -6.08
CA GLY A 254 5.40 14.69 -4.93
C GLY A 254 6.32 13.49 -5.19
N LEU A 255 6.25 12.89 -6.38
CA LEU A 255 7.20 11.87 -6.82
C LEU A 255 8.62 12.44 -6.90
N GLY A 256 8.79 13.67 -7.40
CA GLY A 256 10.08 14.35 -7.45
C GLY A 256 10.71 14.48 -6.08
N PHE A 257 9.92 14.88 -5.08
CA PHE A 257 10.36 14.94 -3.69
C PHE A 257 10.73 13.55 -3.14
N LEU A 258 9.96 12.51 -3.44
CA LEU A 258 10.24 11.13 -3.03
C LEU A 258 11.59 10.64 -3.57
N PHE A 259 11.86 10.87 -4.85
CA PHE A 259 13.14 10.52 -5.49
C PHE A 259 14.29 11.39 -4.99
N TYR A 260 14.08 12.69 -4.76
CA TYR A 260 15.08 13.62 -4.24
C TYR A 260 15.59 13.23 -2.86
N MET A 261 14.66 12.88 -1.96
CA MET A 261 14.98 12.37 -0.61
C MET A 261 15.61 10.97 -0.65
N LYS A 262 15.91 10.44 -1.84
CA LYS A 262 16.39 9.08 -2.14
C LYS A 262 15.61 8.00 -1.41
N GLY A 263 14.38 8.28 -0.97
CA GLY A 263 13.68 7.43 -0.02
C GLY A 263 14.51 7.06 1.23
N ASP A 264 15.37 7.92 1.80
CA ASP A 264 16.30 7.58 2.90
C ASP A 264 15.67 6.82 4.09
N LYS A 265 14.37 7.03 4.38
CA LYS A 265 13.62 6.25 5.40
C LYS A 265 12.95 4.99 4.86
N ILE A 266 12.62 4.97 3.57
CA ILE A 266 11.98 3.87 2.83
C ILE A 266 13.03 2.83 2.39
N GLN A 267 14.22 3.25 1.94
CA GLN A 267 15.34 2.39 1.56
C GLN A 267 15.84 1.53 2.72
N GLY A 268 15.88 2.06 3.95
CA GLY A 268 16.20 1.26 5.14
C GLY A 268 15.23 0.09 5.33
N ILE A 269 13.95 0.27 4.97
CA ILE A 269 12.89 -0.74 5.10
C ILE A 269 12.93 -1.72 3.92
N VAL A 270 13.15 -1.22 2.70
CA VAL A 270 13.28 -2.04 1.48
C VAL A 270 14.55 -2.88 1.54
N ASN A 271 15.68 -2.36 2.03
CA ASN A 271 16.91 -3.13 2.21
C ASN A 271 16.80 -4.16 3.35
N GLU A 272 16.01 -3.89 4.40
CA GLU A 272 15.75 -4.86 5.47
C GLU A 272 14.76 -5.98 5.07
N LYS A 273 13.70 -5.66 4.30
CA LYS A 273 12.63 -6.60 3.93
C LYS A 273 12.75 -7.22 2.53
N SER A 274 13.44 -6.55 1.61
CA SER A 274 13.75 -7.08 0.29
C SER A 274 15.26 -7.16 0.17
N SER A 275 15.79 -8.37 0.32
CA SER A 275 17.17 -8.73 0.01
C SER A 275 17.44 -8.67 -1.51
N VAL A 276 17.02 -7.58 -2.16
CA VAL A 276 16.91 -7.43 -3.61
C VAL A 276 17.65 -6.16 -4.03
N THR A 277 18.94 -6.11 -3.72
CA THR A 277 19.87 -5.13 -4.33
C THR A 277 20.26 -5.56 -5.75
N ASP A 278 20.03 -6.82 -6.11
CA ASP A 278 20.29 -7.36 -7.44
C ASP A 278 19.15 -7.00 -8.42
N VAL A 279 19.53 -6.34 -9.52
CA VAL A 279 18.64 -5.93 -10.62
C VAL A 279 17.83 -7.11 -11.16
N ARG A 280 18.40 -8.31 -11.22
CA ARG A 280 17.75 -9.50 -11.79
C ARG A 280 16.62 -10.00 -10.90
N ALA A 281 16.86 -10.03 -9.58
CA ALA A 281 15.85 -10.39 -8.60
C ALA A 281 14.74 -9.36 -8.50
N ALA A 282 15.07 -8.06 -8.61
CA ALA A 282 14.09 -6.99 -8.69
C ALA A 282 13.19 -7.15 -9.91
N THR A 283 13.78 -7.40 -11.08
CA THR A 283 13.05 -7.60 -12.34
C THR A 283 12.01 -8.72 -12.25
N ILE A 284 12.38 -9.86 -11.65
CA ILE A 284 11.46 -11.00 -11.52
C ILE A 284 10.32 -10.70 -10.54
N VAL A 285 10.64 -10.10 -9.38
CA VAL A 285 9.62 -9.68 -8.40
C VAL A 285 8.63 -8.72 -9.05
N ASP A 286 9.14 -7.67 -9.69
CA ASP A 286 8.32 -6.65 -10.31
C ASP A 286 7.48 -7.24 -11.45
N PHE A 287 8.04 -8.14 -12.26
CA PHE A 287 7.34 -8.78 -13.37
C PHE A 287 6.19 -9.68 -12.91
N VAL A 288 6.44 -10.56 -11.93
CA VAL A 288 5.38 -11.43 -11.38
C VAL A 288 4.29 -10.58 -10.75
N TYR A 289 4.67 -9.54 -10.01
CA TYR A 289 3.70 -8.66 -9.39
C TYR A 289 2.88 -7.87 -10.42
N ALA A 290 3.51 -7.35 -11.47
CA ALA A 290 2.84 -6.65 -12.56
C ALA A 290 1.83 -7.55 -13.27
N ILE A 291 2.16 -8.82 -13.54
CA ILE A 291 1.22 -9.79 -14.15
C ILE A 291 0.00 -10.00 -13.25
N ILE A 292 0.20 -10.20 -11.95
CA ILE A 292 -0.91 -10.44 -11.02
C ILE A 292 -1.83 -9.23 -10.96
N LEU A 293 -1.27 -8.02 -10.80
CA LEU A 293 -2.07 -6.80 -10.78
C LEU A 293 -2.78 -6.56 -12.12
N PHE A 294 -2.11 -6.84 -13.24
CA PHE A 294 -2.69 -6.67 -14.57
C PHE A 294 -3.85 -7.64 -14.82
N TYR A 295 -3.73 -8.88 -14.36
CA TYR A 295 -4.81 -9.86 -14.39
C TYR A 295 -6.05 -9.36 -13.63
N PHE A 296 -5.87 -8.86 -12.40
CA PHE A 296 -6.98 -8.30 -11.63
C PHE A 296 -7.57 -7.05 -12.25
N LYS A 297 -6.72 -6.23 -12.89
CA LYS A 297 -7.18 -5.05 -13.62
C LYS A 297 -8.14 -5.43 -14.75
N LEU A 298 -7.86 -6.50 -15.50
CA LEU A 298 -8.69 -6.95 -16.63
C LEU A 298 -9.97 -7.65 -16.19
N TYR A 299 -9.91 -8.46 -15.12
CA TYR A 299 -11.04 -9.31 -14.74
C TYR A 299 -12.15 -8.56 -13.99
N SER A 300 -11.84 -7.43 -13.36
CA SER A 300 -12.85 -6.71 -12.58
C SER A 300 -12.60 -5.22 -12.52
N HIS A 301 -13.66 -4.43 -12.34
CA HIS A 301 -13.61 -2.99 -12.03
C HIS A 301 -13.57 -2.68 -10.52
N VAL A 302 -13.80 -3.66 -9.65
CA VAL A 302 -13.76 -3.41 -8.20
C VAL A 302 -12.32 -3.19 -7.74
N PRO A 303 -12.06 -2.18 -6.89
CA PRO A 303 -10.76 -1.97 -6.27
C PRO A 303 -10.28 -3.19 -5.47
N MET A 304 -8.97 -3.35 -5.36
CA MET A 304 -8.32 -4.44 -4.63
C MET A 304 -7.16 -3.86 -3.84
N SER A 305 -6.90 -4.42 -2.65
CA SER A 305 -5.71 -4.10 -1.88
C SER A 305 -4.45 -4.73 -2.50
N THR A 306 -3.63 -3.90 -3.13
CA THR A 306 -2.31 -4.26 -3.63
C THR A 306 -1.36 -4.70 -2.50
N THR A 307 -1.51 -4.12 -1.31
CA THR A 307 -0.77 -4.56 -0.11
C THR A 307 -1.01 -6.03 0.24
N TRP A 308 -2.25 -6.54 0.15
CA TRP A 308 -2.52 -7.95 0.40
C TRP A 308 -1.92 -8.86 -0.67
N VAL A 309 -2.00 -8.46 -1.94
CA VAL A 309 -1.35 -9.17 -3.05
C VAL A 309 0.17 -9.24 -2.83
N PHE A 310 0.79 -8.13 -2.43
CA PHE A 310 2.22 -8.06 -2.15
C PHE A 310 2.65 -8.92 -0.96
N ILE A 311 1.88 -8.92 0.13
CA ILE A 311 2.16 -9.80 1.29
C ILE A 311 2.04 -11.28 0.87
N GLY A 312 1.06 -11.62 0.05
CA GLY A 312 0.93 -12.96 -0.54
C GLY A 312 2.16 -13.35 -1.37
N LEU A 313 2.59 -12.45 -2.26
CA LEU A 313 3.79 -12.63 -3.09
C LEU A 313 5.04 -12.88 -2.24
N LEU A 314 5.29 -12.03 -1.23
CA LEU A 314 6.45 -12.18 -0.34
C LEU A 314 6.38 -13.48 0.47
N GLY A 315 5.23 -13.78 1.07
CA GLY A 315 5.04 -15.01 1.85
C GLY A 315 5.27 -16.27 1.00
N GLY A 316 4.74 -16.28 -0.22
CA GLY A 316 4.90 -17.38 -1.16
C GLY A 316 6.36 -17.55 -1.60
N ARG A 317 7.04 -16.44 -1.90
CA ARG A 317 8.48 -16.43 -2.22
C ARG A 317 9.31 -17.03 -1.10
N GLU A 318 9.18 -16.55 0.13
CA GLU A 318 10.01 -17.00 1.26
C GLU A 318 9.81 -18.50 1.55
N ILE A 319 8.58 -19.00 1.40
CA ILE A 319 8.28 -20.42 1.53
C ILE A 319 8.89 -21.23 0.38
N ALA A 320 8.76 -20.78 -0.86
CA ALA A 320 9.40 -21.46 -1.99
C ALA A 320 10.91 -21.53 -1.85
N ILE A 321 11.55 -20.43 -1.42
CA ILE A 321 13.00 -20.39 -1.15
C ILE A 321 13.40 -21.37 -0.05
N ALA A 322 12.59 -21.48 1.01
CA ALA A 322 12.83 -22.43 2.09
C ALA A 322 12.62 -23.89 1.63
N LEU A 323 11.78 -24.14 0.62
CA LEU A 323 11.53 -25.47 0.04
C LEU A 323 12.56 -25.87 -1.02
N GLY A 324 13.04 -24.93 -1.85
CA GLY A 324 13.93 -25.21 -2.97
C GLY A 324 15.43 -25.25 -2.61
N LYS A 325 15.85 -24.63 -1.50
CA LYS A 325 17.23 -24.75 -1.00
C LYS A 325 17.58 -26.21 -0.65
N HIS A 326 18.48 -26.81 -1.43
CA HIS A 326 19.13 -28.11 -1.19
C HIS A 326 20.03 -28.19 0.08
N ALA A 327 19.86 -27.30 1.06
CA ALA A 327 20.65 -27.33 2.28
C ALA A 327 20.17 -28.50 3.17
N LYS A 328 21.10 -29.39 3.54
CA LYS A 328 20.98 -30.55 4.44
C LYS A 328 19.68 -30.58 5.25
N ALA A 329 18.90 -31.67 5.08
CA ALA A 329 17.55 -31.90 5.61
C ALA A 329 17.33 -31.45 7.07
N GLU A 330 18.38 -31.51 7.89
CA GLU A 330 18.41 -31.11 9.30
C GLU A 330 18.02 -29.65 9.57
N LYS A 331 18.32 -28.70 8.67
CA LYS A 331 17.99 -27.27 8.86
C LYS A 331 16.70 -26.83 8.14
N ARG A 332 16.12 -27.67 7.27
CA ARG A 332 14.96 -27.32 6.43
C ARG A 332 13.74 -26.89 7.27
N ASN A 333 13.44 -27.64 8.33
CA ASN A 333 12.32 -27.32 9.22
C ASN A 333 12.49 -25.96 9.91
N ALA A 334 13.73 -25.59 10.27
CA ALA A 334 14.03 -24.30 10.88
C ALA A 334 13.92 -23.12 9.87
N TRP A 335 14.22 -23.34 8.59
CA TRP A 335 14.01 -22.33 7.54
C TRP A 335 12.51 -22.17 7.21
N LEU A 336 11.78 -23.27 7.08
CA LEU A 336 10.32 -23.23 6.87
C LEU A 336 9.59 -22.57 8.03
N PHE A 337 9.96 -22.90 9.27
CA PHE A 337 9.38 -22.24 10.44
C PHE A 337 9.65 -20.74 10.45
N ARG A 338 10.85 -20.29 10.05
CA ARG A 338 11.17 -18.86 9.93
C ARG A 338 10.37 -18.17 8.82
N ALA A 339 10.28 -18.79 7.63
CA ALA A 339 9.48 -18.26 6.52
C ALA A 339 8.00 -18.16 6.90
N PHE A 340 7.44 -19.20 7.50
CA PHE A 340 6.06 -19.21 7.99
C PHE A 340 5.81 -18.16 9.08
N LYS A 341 6.73 -18.04 10.06
CA LYS A 341 6.65 -17.02 11.11
C LYS A 341 6.68 -15.60 10.55
N MET A 342 7.51 -15.35 9.52
CA MET A 342 7.57 -14.06 8.84
C MET A 342 6.26 -13.76 8.10
N ALA A 343 5.78 -14.68 7.26
CA ALA A 343 4.52 -14.54 6.55
C ALA A 343 3.34 -14.31 7.50
N ARG A 344 3.25 -15.10 8.58
CA ARG A 344 2.23 -14.94 9.63
C ARG A 344 2.27 -13.56 10.28
N ASN A 345 3.47 -13.03 10.56
CA ASN A 345 3.63 -11.72 11.19
C ASN A 345 3.22 -10.57 10.25
N ASP A 346 3.46 -10.69 8.94
CA ASP A 346 3.03 -9.68 7.99
C ASP A 346 1.51 -9.75 7.75
N VAL A 347 0.93 -10.96 7.65
CA VAL A 347 -0.53 -11.15 7.57
C VAL A 347 -1.24 -10.64 8.81
N SER A 348 -0.72 -10.90 10.02
CA SER A 348 -1.35 -10.42 11.26
C SER A 348 -1.36 -8.90 11.36
N LYS A 349 -0.29 -8.23 10.93
CA LYS A 349 -0.23 -6.76 10.86
C LYS A 349 -1.24 -6.20 9.84
N ALA A 350 -1.33 -6.79 8.66
CA ALA A 350 -2.29 -6.38 7.64
C ALA A 350 -3.75 -6.62 8.10
N PHE A 351 -3.99 -7.71 8.83
CA PHE A 351 -5.29 -8.00 9.42
C PHE A 351 -5.70 -6.98 10.49
N ILE A 352 -4.77 -6.57 11.37
CA ILE A 352 -5.03 -5.49 12.33
C ILE A 352 -5.41 -4.20 11.59
N GLY A 353 -4.69 -3.85 10.52
CA GLY A 353 -5.02 -2.69 9.69
C GLY A 353 -6.42 -2.78 9.06
N LEU A 354 -6.81 -3.97 8.58
CA LEU A 354 -8.15 -4.23 8.07
C LEU A 354 -9.21 -4.03 9.17
N VAL A 355 -9.03 -4.61 10.36
CA VAL A 355 -9.97 -4.45 11.48
C VAL A 355 -10.16 -2.97 11.84
N VAL A 356 -9.06 -2.21 11.95
CA VAL A 356 -9.13 -0.77 12.22
C VAL A 356 -9.91 -0.03 11.13
N SER A 357 -9.69 -0.37 9.85
CA SER A 357 -10.42 0.24 8.74
C SER A 357 -11.92 -0.06 8.75
N LEU A 358 -12.31 -1.27 9.16
CA LEU A 358 -13.71 -1.68 9.26
C LEU A 358 -14.42 -0.96 10.41
N ILE A 359 -13.74 -0.83 11.56
CA ILE A 359 -14.24 -0.05 12.68
C ILE A 359 -14.46 1.41 12.27
N LEU A 360 -13.51 2.02 11.55
CA LEU A 360 -13.65 3.38 11.04
C LEU A 360 -14.83 3.51 10.07
N ALA A 361 -14.95 2.60 9.10
CA ALA A 361 -16.06 2.60 8.15
C ALA A 361 -17.42 2.48 8.86
N PHE A 362 -17.52 1.61 9.86
CA PHE A 362 -18.73 1.45 10.69
C PHE A 362 -19.06 2.70 11.52
N ILE A 363 -18.07 3.38 12.08
CA ILE A 363 -18.28 4.61 12.86
C ILE A 363 -18.74 5.78 11.97
N ILE A 364 -18.25 5.84 10.73
CA ILE A 364 -18.45 6.98 9.84
C ILE A 364 -19.73 6.86 9.03
N ASN A 365 -20.07 5.65 8.58
CA ASN A 365 -21.07 5.48 7.54
C ASN A 365 -22.40 4.96 8.09
N ASP A 366 -23.40 5.84 8.15
CA ASP A 366 -24.77 5.49 8.53
C ASP A 366 -25.39 4.41 7.65
N GLY A 367 -25.10 4.43 6.34
CA GLY A 367 -25.61 3.42 5.40
C GLY A 367 -25.06 2.02 5.72
N VAL A 368 -23.78 1.94 6.04
CA VAL A 368 -23.15 0.68 6.48
C VAL A 368 -23.69 0.22 7.83
N ARG A 369 -23.92 1.15 8.77
CA ARG A 369 -24.53 0.82 10.07
C ARG A 369 -25.92 0.23 9.88
N ASN A 370 -26.78 0.88 9.11
CA ASN A 370 -28.15 0.46 8.89
C ASN A 370 -28.20 -0.88 8.15
N GLU A 371 -27.41 -1.07 7.08
CA GLU A 371 -27.35 -2.37 6.38
C GLU A 371 -26.89 -3.50 7.32
N ILE A 372 -25.90 -3.26 8.19
CA ILE A 372 -25.44 -4.29 9.14
C ILE A 372 -26.49 -4.56 10.22
N LEU A 373 -27.14 -3.51 10.74
CA LEU A 373 -28.20 -3.65 11.74
C LEU A 373 -29.45 -4.32 11.18
N ASP A 374 -29.76 -4.14 9.89
CA ASP A 374 -30.89 -4.82 9.22
C ASP A 374 -30.60 -6.32 8.97
N PHE A 375 -29.34 -6.74 9.03
CA PHE A 375 -28.91 -8.13 8.90
C PHE A 375 -28.94 -8.92 10.22
N PHE A 376 -29.04 -8.24 11.38
CA PHE A 376 -29.09 -8.82 12.72
C PHE A 376 -30.46 -8.61 13.36
#